data_AF-J2JI11-F1
#
_entry.id   AF-J2JI11-F1
#
_cell.length_a   1.000
_cell.length_b   1.000
_cell.length_c   1.000
_cell.angle_alpha   90.00
_cell.angle_beta   90.00
_cell.angle_gamma   90.00
#
_symmetry.space_group_name_H-M   'P 1'
#
loop_
_entity.id
_entity.type
_entity.pdbx_description
1 polymer ?
#
loop_
_entity_poly.entity_id
_entity_poly.type
_entity_poly.pdbx_seq_one_letter_code
_entity_poly.pdbx_strand_id
1 'polypeptide(L)'
;MKKILVLLVALAVQTNFAQNVFPSTGNVGIGTNSPTAKLETLNTTPGITSFKTIGVNGYLSVDNVGSGENYYSATNFHEFQIGGASKVRINSNGNVGIGTTNPTAKLHVNSTDVAA
;
A
#
# COMPACT_ATOMS: atom_id res chain seq x y z
N MET A 1 8.20 31.72 -47.13
CA MET A 1 6.89 31.27 -46.59
C MET A 1 6.83 29.77 -46.31
N LYS A 2 7.14 28.87 -47.27
CA LYS A 2 7.08 27.40 -47.06
C LYS A 2 7.94 26.87 -45.89
N LYS A 3 9.13 27.43 -45.66
CA LYS A 3 10.02 27.03 -44.56
C LYS A 3 9.49 27.38 -43.15
N ILE A 4 8.74 28.49 -43.04
CA ILE A 4 8.09 28.93 -41.80
C ILE A 4 6.88 28.04 -41.47
N LEU A 5 6.16 27.59 -42.51
CA LEU A 5 5.03 26.69 -42.34
C LEU A 5 5.47 25.29 -41.88
N VAL A 6 6.59 24.77 -42.41
CA VAL A 6 7.18 23.49 -41.96
C VAL A 6 7.61 23.54 -40.49
N LEU A 7 8.16 24.68 -40.04
CA LEU A 7 8.54 24.88 -38.64
C LEU A 7 7.30 24.90 -37.73
N LEU A 8 6.22 25.60 -38.14
CA LEU A 8 4.96 25.64 -37.40
C LEU A 8 4.25 24.28 -37.32
N VAL A 9 4.30 23.47 -38.38
CA VAL A 9 3.73 22.11 -38.38
C VAL A 9 4.56 21.16 -37.51
N ALA A 10 5.90 21.30 -37.52
CA ALA A 10 6.78 20.52 -36.64
C ALA A 10 6.59 20.85 -35.14
N LEU A 11 6.27 22.12 -34.82
CA LEU A 11 5.91 22.54 -33.46
C LEU A 11 4.48 22.14 -33.05
N ALA A 12 3.59 21.87 -34.01
CA ALA A 12 2.21 21.45 -33.75
C ALA A 12 2.06 19.93 -33.48
N VAL A 13 3.08 19.13 -33.78
CA VAL A 13 3.11 17.69 -33.46
C VAL A 13 3.99 17.46 -32.24
N GLN A 14 3.48 17.83 -31.06
CA GLN A 14 4.00 17.32 -29.79
C GLN A 14 3.27 16.00 -29.50
N THR A 15 3.95 14.88 -29.71
CA THR A 15 3.43 13.54 -29.35
C THR A 15 3.41 13.38 -27.84
N ASN A 16 2.22 13.21 -27.26
CA ASN A 16 2.03 12.92 -25.85
C ASN A 16 2.51 11.50 -25.52
N PHE A 17 3.46 11.37 -24.59
CA PHE A 17 3.63 10.14 -23.81
C PHE A 17 2.96 10.36 -22.46
N ALA A 18 2.27 9.35 -21.92
CA ALA A 18 1.89 9.37 -20.51
C ALA A 18 3.17 9.30 -19.66
N GLN A 19 3.75 10.46 -19.35
CA GLN A 19 4.89 10.56 -18.46
C GLN A 19 4.35 10.94 -17.08
N ASN A 20 4.37 10.00 -16.14
CA ASN A 20 4.09 10.32 -14.74
C ASN A 20 5.18 11.31 -14.27
N VAL A 21 4.81 12.55 -13.98
CA VAL A 21 5.69 13.58 -13.39
C VAL A 21 5.24 13.82 -11.95
N PHE A 22 6.13 13.56 -11.00
CA PHE A 22 5.89 13.79 -9.56
C PHE A 22 6.18 15.26 -9.19
N PRO A 23 5.43 15.90 -8.25
CA PRO A 23 5.59 17.31 -7.93
C PRO A 23 6.93 17.61 -7.23
N SER A 24 7.55 18.77 -7.52
CA SER A 24 8.88 19.18 -7.02
C SER A 24 8.94 19.54 -5.52
N THR A 25 7.81 19.48 -4.81
CA THR A 25 7.64 19.97 -3.43
C THR A 25 6.87 19.01 -2.51
N GLY A 26 6.36 17.88 -3.00
CA GLY A 26 5.16 17.28 -2.38
C GLY A 26 5.10 15.77 -2.27
N ASN A 27 3.96 15.32 -1.76
CA ASN A 27 3.51 13.94 -1.67
C ASN A 27 2.60 13.63 -2.87
N VAL A 28 2.56 12.38 -3.32
CA VAL A 28 1.74 11.91 -4.44
C VAL A 28 0.45 11.30 -3.90
N GLY A 29 -0.69 11.92 -4.22
CA GLY A 29 -2.02 11.40 -3.90
C GLY A 29 -2.68 10.78 -5.13
N ILE A 30 -3.23 9.57 -5.01
CA ILE A 30 -4.17 8.99 -5.98
C ILE A 30 -5.49 8.81 -5.25
N GLY A 31 -6.54 9.53 -5.68
CA GLY A 31 -7.85 9.50 -5.00
C GLY A 31 -7.93 10.31 -3.69
N THR A 32 -6.88 11.07 -3.34
CA THR A 32 -6.88 12.04 -2.23
C THR A 32 -6.26 13.36 -2.67
N ASN A 33 -6.85 14.47 -2.24
CA ASN A 33 -6.32 15.83 -2.47
C ASN A 33 -5.41 16.31 -1.33
N SER A 34 -5.25 15.52 -0.26
CA SER A 34 -4.45 15.88 0.91
C SER A 34 -3.58 14.70 1.36
N PRO A 35 -2.57 14.31 0.56
CA PRO A 35 -1.73 13.17 0.86
C PRO A 35 -0.82 13.41 2.08
N THR A 36 -0.97 12.57 3.09
CA THR A 36 -0.22 12.56 4.36
C THR A 36 1.12 11.84 4.28
N ALA A 37 1.34 11.06 3.22
CA ALA A 37 2.55 10.30 2.97
C ALA A 37 3.06 10.46 1.54
N LYS A 38 4.33 10.16 1.28
CA LYS A 38 5.00 10.40 -0.01
C LYS A 38 4.28 9.78 -1.21
N LEU A 39 3.64 8.63 -1.00
CA LEU A 39 2.66 8.06 -1.91
C LEU A 39 1.46 7.60 -1.07
N GLU A 40 0.31 8.21 -1.29
CA GLU A 40 -0.96 7.83 -0.68
C GLU A 40 -2.01 7.56 -1.74
N THR A 41 -2.57 6.35 -1.69
CA THR A 41 -3.71 5.95 -2.52
C THR A 41 -4.93 5.82 -1.62
N LEU A 42 -5.89 6.74 -1.77
CA LEU A 42 -7.15 6.70 -1.04
C LEU A 42 -8.24 6.15 -1.96
N ASN A 43 -8.97 5.16 -1.47
CA ASN A 43 -10.03 4.53 -2.22
C ASN A 43 -11.34 4.63 -1.42
N THR A 44 -12.40 5.09 -2.09
CA THR A 44 -13.76 5.20 -1.52
C THR A 44 -14.66 4.04 -1.97
N THR A 45 -14.17 3.13 -2.81
CA THR A 45 -14.95 2.04 -3.41
C THR A 45 -14.25 0.68 -3.19
N PRO A 46 -14.94 -0.35 -2.66
CA PRO A 46 -14.34 -1.68 -2.50
C PRO A 46 -13.78 -2.22 -3.82
N GLY A 47 -12.55 -2.77 -3.81
CA GLY A 47 -12.08 -3.64 -4.91
C GLY A 47 -10.74 -3.31 -5.58
N ILE A 48 -9.99 -2.28 -5.19
CA ILE A 48 -8.60 -2.12 -5.67
C ILE A 48 -7.67 -1.82 -4.48
N THR A 49 -6.58 -2.59 -4.42
CA THR A 49 -5.51 -2.56 -3.42
C THR A 49 -4.93 -1.16 -3.30
N SER A 50 -5.08 -0.53 -2.14
CA SER A 50 -4.31 0.68 -1.83
C SER A 50 -2.88 0.27 -1.52
N PHE A 51 -1.91 0.85 -2.24
CA PHE A 51 -0.51 0.83 -1.86
C PHE A 51 -0.24 2.12 -1.08
N LYS A 52 -0.01 2.01 0.22
CA LYS A 52 0.37 3.14 1.06
C LYS A 52 1.76 2.91 1.62
N THR A 53 2.70 3.82 1.32
CA THR A 53 4.04 3.84 1.94
C THR A 53 4.08 5.01 2.93
N ILE A 54 3.95 4.74 4.23
CA ILE A 54 3.93 5.80 5.26
C ILE A 54 5.30 5.96 5.92
N GLY A 55 5.90 7.13 5.74
CA GLY A 55 6.98 7.64 6.61
C GLY A 55 8.31 6.88 6.53
N VAL A 56 9.22 7.23 7.46
CA VAL A 56 10.63 6.79 7.49
C VAL A 56 10.83 5.31 7.86
N ASN A 57 9.77 4.60 8.24
CA ASN A 57 9.75 3.16 8.58
C ASN A 57 8.75 2.38 7.70
N GLY A 58 8.58 2.82 6.44
CA GLY A 58 7.51 2.43 5.52
C GLY A 58 7.13 0.96 5.58
N TYR A 59 5.91 0.69 6.04
CA TYR A 59 5.26 -0.59 5.85
C TYR A 59 4.45 -0.55 4.55
N LEU A 60 4.39 -1.68 3.85
CA LEU A 60 3.47 -1.88 2.74
C LEU A 60 2.14 -2.35 3.34
N SER A 61 1.13 -1.49 3.37
CA SER A 61 -0.25 -1.95 3.58
C SER A 61 -0.82 -2.38 2.24
N VAL A 62 -1.44 -3.55 2.19
CA VAL A 62 -2.28 -3.97 1.06
C VAL A 62 -3.70 -4.10 1.61
N ASP A 63 -4.45 -3.02 1.49
CA ASP A 63 -5.80 -2.94 2.03
C ASP A 63 -6.80 -3.41 0.97
N ASN A 64 -7.61 -4.41 1.31
CA ASN A 64 -8.85 -4.70 0.61
C ASN A 64 -10.00 -4.21 1.50
N VAL A 65 -10.60 -3.07 1.15
CA VAL A 65 -11.72 -2.47 1.89
C VAL A 65 -12.86 -3.51 1.96
N GLY A 66 -12.98 -4.20 3.10
CA GLY A 66 -14.03 -5.17 3.38
C GLY A 66 -13.61 -6.54 3.91
N SER A 67 -12.32 -6.91 4.02
CA SER A 67 -11.98 -8.29 4.47
C SER A 67 -10.72 -8.51 5.32
N GLY A 68 -9.97 -7.47 5.70
CA GLY A 68 -8.82 -7.59 6.60
C GLY A 68 -7.55 -7.02 5.97
N GLU A 69 -6.72 -6.39 6.79
CA GLU A 69 -5.51 -5.70 6.35
C GLU A 69 -4.30 -6.62 6.56
N ASN A 70 -3.47 -6.79 5.53
CA ASN A 70 -2.19 -7.47 5.68
C ASN A 70 -1.11 -6.41 5.94
N TYR A 71 -0.57 -6.42 7.16
CA TYR A 71 0.43 -5.46 7.60
C TYR A 71 1.83 -6.03 7.38
N TYR A 72 2.69 -5.27 6.69
CA TYR A 72 4.10 -5.63 6.51
C TYR A 72 5.04 -4.54 7.04
N SER A 73 5.37 -4.58 8.34
CA SER A 73 6.26 -3.60 8.98
C SER A 73 7.65 -4.15 9.25
N ALA A 74 8.69 -3.35 8.95
CA ALA A 74 10.09 -3.72 9.23
C ALA A 74 10.46 -3.69 10.73
N THR A 75 9.66 -3.04 11.59
CA THR A 75 9.99 -2.78 13.00
C THR A 75 8.97 -3.31 13.99
N ASN A 76 7.72 -3.52 13.57
CA ASN A 76 6.63 -3.96 14.44
C ASN A 76 6.31 -5.45 14.21
N PHE A 77 5.32 -5.73 13.36
CA PHE A 77 4.84 -7.07 13.11
C PHE A 77 4.46 -7.26 11.65
N HIS A 78 4.46 -8.52 11.23
CA HIS A 78 3.82 -8.95 10.00
C HIS A 78 2.55 -9.70 10.35
N GLU A 79 1.45 -9.46 9.65
CA GLU A 79 0.18 -10.07 10.02
C GLU A 79 -0.72 -10.32 8.83
N PHE A 80 -1.39 -11.47 8.88
CA PHE A 80 -2.48 -11.86 8.02
C PHE A 80 -3.78 -11.76 8.80
N GLN A 81 -4.68 -10.90 8.33
CA GLN A 81 -5.99 -10.71 8.95
C GLN A 81 -7.11 -11.23 8.05
N ILE A 82 -8.17 -11.75 8.68
CA ILE A 82 -9.43 -12.09 8.02
C ILE A 82 -10.55 -11.54 8.90
N GLY A 83 -11.44 -10.71 8.32
CA GLY A 83 -12.55 -10.10 9.04
C GLY A 83 -12.12 -9.13 10.15
N GLY A 84 -10.99 -8.44 9.95
CA GLY A 84 -10.42 -7.51 10.95
C GLY A 84 -9.75 -8.17 12.15
N ALA A 85 -9.57 -9.50 12.13
CA ALA A 85 -8.90 -10.24 13.18
C ALA A 85 -7.64 -10.95 12.67
N SER A 86 -6.56 -10.87 13.45
CA SER A 86 -5.30 -11.58 13.21
C SER A 86 -5.51 -13.09 13.16
N LYS A 87 -5.13 -13.71 12.04
CA LYS A 87 -5.13 -15.17 11.89
C LYS A 87 -3.72 -15.73 12.02
N VAL A 88 -2.74 -15.04 11.43
CA VAL A 88 -1.32 -15.37 11.55
C VAL A 88 -0.55 -14.09 11.78
N ARG A 89 0.35 -14.06 12.76
CA ARG A 89 1.16 -12.89 13.10
C ARG A 89 2.60 -13.29 13.37
N ILE A 90 3.56 -12.53 12.85
CA ILE A 90 4.97 -12.57 13.25
C ILE A 90 5.24 -11.30 14.05
N ASN A 91 5.54 -11.42 15.35
CA ASN A 91 5.84 -10.25 16.17
C ASN A 91 7.28 -9.74 15.96
N SER A 92 7.62 -8.61 16.60
CA SER A 92 8.94 -7.97 16.48
C SER A 92 10.10 -8.85 16.97
N ASN A 93 9.82 -9.86 17.80
CA ASN A 93 10.80 -10.84 18.28
C ASN A 93 10.97 -12.04 17.33
N GLY A 94 10.28 -12.03 16.19
CA GLY A 94 10.28 -13.10 15.20
C GLY A 94 9.49 -14.34 15.62
N ASN A 95 8.58 -14.22 16.60
CA ASN A 95 7.71 -15.33 17.01
C ASN A 95 6.45 -15.35 16.15
N VAL A 96 6.04 -16.55 15.72
CA VAL A 96 4.84 -16.78 14.90
C VAL A 96 3.67 -17.18 15.80
N GLY A 97 2.58 -16.42 15.74
CA GLY A 97 1.30 -16.70 16.38
C GLY A 97 0.24 -17.11 15.35
N ILE A 98 -0.51 -18.17 15.63
CA ILE A 98 -1.74 -18.54 14.90
C ILE A 98 -2.90 -18.42 15.88
N GLY A 99 -3.90 -17.58 15.57
CA GLY A 99 -5.01 -17.28 16.48
C GLY A 99 -4.64 -16.48 17.73
N THR A 100 -3.45 -15.87 17.77
CA THR A 100 -2.98 -15.02 18.88
C THR A 100 -2.12 -13.87 18.38
N THR A 101 -2.26 -12.69 18.99
CA THR A 101 -1.43 -11.51 18.70
C THR A 101 -0.14 -11.46 19.55
N ASN A 102 -0.07 -12.27 20.61
CA ASN A 102 1.02 -12.28 21.59
C ASN A 102 1.68 -13.68 21.68
N PRO A 103 2.43 -14.11 20.65
CA PRO A 103 3.11 -15.40 20.69
C PRO A 103 4.28 -15.39 21.70
N THR A 104 4.20 -16.29 22.70
CA THR A 104 5.18 -16.44 23.80
C THR A 104 6.29 -17.45 23.49
N ALA A 105 6.16 -18.20 22.41
CA ALA A 105 7.14 -19.13 21.88
C ALA A 105 7.40 -18.86 20.40
N LYS A 106 8.45 -19.48 19.83
CA LYS A 106 8.80 -19.30 18.41
C LYS A 106 7.63 -19.63 17.47
N LEU A 107 6.84 -20.62 17.84
CA LEU A 107 5.54 -20.90 17.26
C LEU A 107 4.53 -21.06 18.40
N HIS A 108 3.45 -20.26 18.39
CA HIS A 108 2.36 -20.32 19.36
C HIS A 108 1.02 -20.42 18.59
N VAL A 109 0.36 -21.57 18.71
CA VAL A 109 -0.98 -21.79 18.15
C VAL A 109 -1.98 -21.71 19.28
N ASN A 110 -2.88 -20.73 19.21
CA ASN A 110 -4.01 -20.59 20.12
C ASN A 110 -5.29 -21.00 19.37
N SER A 111 -5.70 -22.25 19.58
CA SER A 111 -6.94 -22.79 19.01
C SER A 111 -8.07 -22.68 20.02
N THR A 112 -9.17 -22.05 19.63
CA THR A 112 -10.46 -22.20 20.33
C THR A 112 -11.31 -23.33 19.76
N ASP A 113 -10.84 -23.98 18.68
CA ASP A 113 -11.53 -25.12 18.11
C ASP A 113 -11.32 -26.31 19.05
N VAL A 114 -12.41 -26.72 19.69
CA VAL A 114 -12.51 -28.03 20.32
C VAL A 114 -12.31 -29.04 19.20
N ALA A 115 -11.26 -29.85 19.29
CA ALA A 115 -11.05 -30.95 18.36
C ALA A 115 -12.36 -31.78 18.30
N ALA A 116 -12.92 -31.91 17.11
CA ALA A 116 -13.98 -32.87 16.84
C ALA A 116 -13.44 -34.30 16.94
#